data_AF-A0A2K9IZG6-F1
#
_entry.id   AF-A0A2K9IZG6-F1
#
_cell.length_a   1.000
_cell.length_b   1.000
_cell.length_c   1.000
_cell.angle_alpha   90.00
_cell.angle_beta   90.00
_cell.angle_gamma   90.00
#
_symmetry.space_group_name_H-M   'P 1'
#
loop_
_entity.id
_entity.type
_entity.pdbx_description
1 polymer ?
#
loop_
_entity_poly.entity_id
_entity_poly.type
_entity_poly.pdbx_seq_one_letter_code
_entity_poly.pdbx_strand_id
1 'polypeptide(L)' 'MKTVWKPFWSYNVKKTEKWLQAKALQGEQLVDIKPLYRLFIFEAGNQPQAIQYHIAYQKKQHHKLPLLLH' A
#
# COMPACT_ATOMS: atom_id res chain seq x y z
N MET A 1 -8.04 11.32 -10.77
CA MET A 1 -7.38 10.83 -9.54
C MET A 1 -8.34 10.99 -8.36
N LYS A 2 -8.51 9.93 -7.56
CA LYS A 2 -9.42 9.87 -6.41
C LYS A 2 -8.64 9.53 -5.15
N THR A 3 -8.81 10.33 -4.10
CA THR A 3 -8.15 10.09 -2.82
C THR A 3 -9.16 9.56 -1.82
N VAL A 4 -8.85 8.42 -1.18
CA VAL A 4 -9.69 7.81 -0.15
C VAL A 4 -8.94 7.80 1.18
N TRP A 5 -9.54 8.40 2.19
CA TRP A 5 -9.04 8.33 3.56
C TRP A 5 -9.59 7.09 4.26
N LYS A 6 -8.70 6.32 4.90
CA LYS A 6 -9.04 5.04 5.55
C LYS A 6 -8.37 4.97 6.92
N PRO A 7 -9.04 5.40 8.01
CA PRO A 7 -8.46 5.35 9.34
C PRO A 7 -8.23 3.88 9.76
N PHE A 8 -7.20 3.65 10.57
CA PHE A 8 -6.84 2.31 11.10
C PHE A 8 -6.53 1.22 10.06
N TRP A 9 -6.19 1.59 8.83
CA TRP A 9 -5.86 0.65 7.76
C TRP A 9 -4.75 -0.35 8.14
N SER A 10 -3.77 0.09 8.94
CA SER A 10 -2.64 -0.74 9.39
C SER A 10 -3.00 -1.73 10.51
N TYR A 11 -4.11 -1.53 11.23
CA TYR A 11 -4.52 -2.44 12.30
C TYR A 11 -5.03 -3.78 11.75
N ASN A 12 -5.70 -3.74 10.59
CA ASN A 12 -6.14 -4.94 9.88
C ASN A 12 -5.70 -4.89 8.42
N VAL A 13 -4.42 -5.21 8.22
CA VAL A 13 -3.78 -5.21 6.90
C VAL A 13 -4.51 -6.12 5.92
N LYS A 14 -4.88 -7.34 6.31
CA LYS A 14 -5.60 -8.30 5.44
C LYS A 14 -6.92 -7.74 4.93
N LYS A 15 -7.67 -7.01 5.78
CA LYS A 15 -8.92 -6.35 5.37
C LYS A 15 -8.65 -5.20 4.40
N THR A 16 -7.55 -4.48 4.60
CA THR A 16 -7.11 -3.42 3.68
C THR A 16 -6.69 -3.98 2.33
N GLU A 17 -5.93 -5.07 2.29
CA GLU A 17 -5.54 -5.77 1.06
C GLU A 17 -6.76 -6.24 0.27
N LYS A 18 -7.72 -6.92 0.90
CA LYS A 18 -8.99 -7.32 0.26
C LYS A 18 -9.78 -6.13 -0.27
N TRP A 19 -9.78 -5.02 0.47
CA TRP A 19 -10.44 -3.80 0.03
C TRP A 19 -9.76 -3.19 -1.21
N LEU A 20 -8.43 -3.23 -1.30
CA LEU A 20 -7.68 -2.79 -2.48
C LEU A 20 -7.95 -3.69 -3.69
N GLN A 21 -7.98 -5.01 -3.48
CA GLN A 21 -8.36 -5.99 -4.51
C GLN A 21 -9.75 -5.69 -5.08
N ALA A 22 -10.73 -5.45 -4.21
CA ALA A 22 -12.08 -5.09 -4.63
C ALA A 22 -12.12 -3.78 -5.44
N LYS A 23 -11.31 -2.78 -5.09
CA LYS A 23 -11.18 -1.54 -5.87
C LYS A 23 -10.61 -1.77 -7.26
N ALA A 24 -9.56 -2.59 -7.38
CA ALA A 24 -9.00 -2.94 -8.68
C ALA A 24 -9.99 -3.71 -9.57
N LEU A 25 -10.81 -4.58 -8.97
CA LEU A 25 -11.91 -5.27 -9.68
C LEU A 25 -13.05 -4.33 -10.11
N GLN A 26 -13.12 -3.13 -9.54
CA GLN A 26 -14.05 -2.08 -10.00
C GLN A 26 -13.41 -1.15 -11.05
N GLY A 27 -12.17 -1.41 -11.46
CA GLY A 27 -11.41 -0.54 -12.37
C GLY A 27 -10.74 0.64 -11.65
N GLU A 28 -10.71 0.68 -10.32
CA GLU A 28 -9.96 1.69 -9.56
C GLU A 28 -8.56 1.13 -9.23
N GLN A 29 -7.53 1.58 -9.94
CA GLN A 29 -6.15 1.17 -9.69
C GLN A 29 -5.51 2.03 -8.62
N LEU A 30 -4.80 1.39 -7.69
CA LEU A 30 -4.03 2.08 -6.67
C LEU A 30 -2.74 2.62 -7.28
N VAL A 31 -2.53 3.93 -7.21
CA VAL A 31 -1.35 4.61 -7.78
C VAL A 31 -0.34 4.95 -6.69
N ASP A 32 -0.82 5.44 -5.55
CA ASP A 32 0.05 5.87 -4.45
C ASP A 32 -0.61 5.65 -3.10
N ILE A 33 0.21 5.53 -2.06
CA ILE A 33 -0.24 5.50 -0.68
C ILE A 33 0.53 6.51 0.14
N LYS A 34 -0.18 7.21 1.03
CA LYS A 34 0.41 8.08 2.04
C LYS A 34 0.10 7.51 3.43
N PRO A 35 0.90 6.53 3.92
CA PRO A 35 0.67 5.81 5.18
C PRO A 35 0.44 6.72 6.39
N LEU A 36 1.28 7.76 6.51
CA LEU A 36 1.25 8.73 7.63
C LEU A 36 -0.09 9.48 7.69
N TYR A 37 -0.60 9.89 6.52
CA TYR A 37 -1.86 10.59 6.39
C TYR A 37 -3.07 9.64 6.23
N ARG A 38 -2.82 8.33 6.13
CA ARG A 38 -3.84 7.28 5.94
C ARG A 38 -4.65 7.48 4.66
N LEU A 39 -3.99 8.00 3.62
CA LEU A 39 -4.59 8.28 2.32
C LEU A 39 -4.15 7.24 1.30
N PHE A 40 -5.09 6.82 0.47
CA PHE A 40 -4.88 5.93 -0.68
C PHE A 40 -5.32 6.68 -1.93
N ILE A 41 -4.44 6.78 -2.91
CA ILE A 41 -4.67 7.52 -4.15
C ILE A 41 -4.92 6.51 -5.26
N PHE A 42 -6.07 6.64 -5.90
CA PHE A 42 -6.52 5.79 -6.98
C PHE A 42 -6.65 6.57 -8.28
N GLU A 43 -6.51 5.85 -9.38
CA GLU A 43 -6.82 6.32 -10.71
C GLU A 43 -7.90 5.42 -11.35
N ALA A 44 -8.68 6.00 -12.25
CA ALA A 44 -9.60 5.24 -13.07
C ALA A 44 -8.77 4.45 -14.08
N GLY A 45 -8.61 3.16 -13.81
CA GLY A 45 -8.05 2.23 -14.78
C GLY A 45 -9.07 1.96 -15.88
N ASN A 46 -8.59 1.80 -17.11
CA ASN A 46 -9.45 1.54 -18.26
C ASN A 46 -10.21 0.20 -18.15
N GLN A 47 -9.75 -0.75 -17.32
CA GLN A 47 -10.34 -2.08 -17.20
C GLN A 47 -10.28 -2.61 -15.76
N PRO A 48 -11.32 -3.35 -15.31
CA PRO A 48 -11.27 -4.17 -14.10
C PRO A 48 -10.09 -5.14 -14.12
N GLN A 49 -9.27 -5.14 -13.08
CA GLN A 49 -8.13 -6.05 -12.98
C GLN A 49 -8.12 -6.80 -11.65
N ALA A 50 -7.88 -8.11 -11.72
CA ALA A 50 -7.72 -8.98 -10.56
C ALA A 50 -6.30 -8.84 -10.00
N ILE A 51 -6.02 -7.70 -9.36
CA ILE A 51 -4.71 -7.41 -8.77
C ILE A 51 -4.71 -7.81 -7.30
N GLN A 52 -3.75 -8.65 -6.90
CA GLN A 52 -3.49 -8.92 -5.49
C GLN A 52 -2.52 -7.90 -4.91
N TYR A 53 -2.93 -7.23 -3.84
CA TYR A 53 -2.09 -6.30 -3.09
C TYR A 53 -1.57 -6.97 -1.82
N HIS A 54 -0.27 -6.77 -1.54
CA HIS A 54 0.36 -7.20 -0.31
C HIS A 54 1.02 -6.02 0.38
N ILE A 55 0.67 -5.81 1.66
CA ILE A 55 1.24 -4.76 2.49
C ILE A 55 2.21 -5.42 3.47
N ALA A 56 3.49 -5.12 3.31
CA ALA A 56 4.54 -5.57 4.22
C ALA A 56 5.12 -4.39 5.02
N TYR A 57 5.41 -4.62 6.30
CA TYR A 57 6.18 -3.68 7.10
C TYR A 57 7.66 -4.03 7.01
N GLN A 58 8.43 -3.22 6.29
CA GLN A 58 9.87 -3.37 6.23
C GLN A 58 10.53 -2.42 7.25
N LYS A 59 11.01 -3.00 8.36
CA LYS A 59 11.85 -2.25 9.30
C LYS A 59 13.16 -1.95 8.58
N LYS A 60 13.49 -0.68 8.34
CA LYS A 60 14.82 -0.29 7.85
C LYS A 60 15.84 -0.73 8.90
N GLN A 61 16.48 -1.88 8.68
CA GLN A 61 17.66 -2.25 9.45
C GLN A 61 18.77 -1.30 9.03
N HIS A 62 19.20 -0.42 9.94
CA HIS A 62 20.48 0.24 9.81
C HIS A 62 21.54 -0.86 9.86
N HIS A 63 21.99 -1.35 8.72
CA HIS A 63 23.22 -2.13 8.67
C HIS A 63 24.32 -1.19 9.17
N LYS A 64 24.75 -1.35 10.42
CA LYS A 64 26.05 -0.82 10.83
C LYS A 64 27.06 -1.57 9.98
N LEU A 65 27.71 -0.87 9.04
CA LEU A 65 28.87 -1.43 8.36
C LEU A 65 29.85 -1.91 9.45
N PRO A 66 30.31 -3.17 9.42
CA PRO A 66 31.36 -3.58 10.33
C PRO A 66 32.58 -2.72 9.98
N LEU A 67 33.01 -1.90 10.94
CA LEU A 67 34.26 -1.16 10.85
C LEU A 67 35.37 -2.23 10.88
N LEU A 68 35.78 -2.72 9.72
CA LEU A 68 37.00 -3.50 9.59
C LEU A 68 38.16 -2.54 9.88
N LEU A 69 38.62 -2.56 11.13
CA LEU A 69 39.86 -1.92 11.54
C LEU A 69 41.02 -2.70 10.90
N HIS A 70 41.78 -1.99 10.09
CA HIS A 70 42.99 -2.42 9.39
C HIS A 70 44.23 -2.21 10.26
#